data_AF-H5SPE9-F1
#
_entry.id   AF-H5SPE9-F1
#
_cell.length_a   1.000
_cell.length_b   1.000
_cell.length_c   1.000
_cell.angle_alpha   90.00
_cell.angle_beta   90.00
_cell.angle_gamma   90.00
#
_symmetry.space_group_name_H-M   'P 1'
#
loop_
_entity.id
_entity.type
_entity.pdbx_description
1 polymer ?
#
loop_
_entity_poly.entity_id
_entity_poly.type
_entity_poly.pdbx_seq_one_letter_code
_entity_poly.pdbx_strand_id
1 'polypeptide(L)' 'MSDLSTTDLVQQGLTAARVGDLERARRLLTEATRRSPTNVDAWLGLAGVVESLEEKRECFNRVLAVDPDNGEA' A
#
# COMPACT_ATOMS: atom_id res chain seq x y z
N MET A 1 8.98 22.52 -1.01
CA MET A 1 8.75 21.14 -1.49
C MET A 1 7.34 20.80 -1.08
N SER A 2 6.44 20.55 -2.02
CA SER A 2 5.05 20.25 -1.71
C SER A 2 5.00 18.92 -0.95
N ASP A 3 4.40 18.90 0.24
CA ASP A 3 4.05 17.65 0.90
C ASP A 3 3.13 16.86 -0.03
N LEU A 4 3.50 15.63 -0.37
CA LEU A 4 2.67 14.76 -1.20
C LEU A 4 1.39 14.38 -0.43
N SER A 5 0.24 14.46 -1.09
CA SER A 5 -1.01 13.96 -0.51
C SER A 5 -0.95 12.42 -0.40
N THR A 6 -1.78 11.83 0.46
CA THR A 6 -1.90 10.36 0.53
C THR A 6 -2.24 9.77 -0.83
N THR A 7 -3.13 10.41 -1.60
CA THR A 7 -3.48 9.98 -2.96
C THR A 7 -2.27 9.98 -3.88
N ASP A 8 -1.42 11.00 -3.82
CA ASP A 8 -0.19 11.06 -4.63
C ASP A 8 0.81 9.97 -4.23
N LEU A 9 0.94 9.70 -2.93
CA LEU A 9 1.81 8.62 -2.42
C LEU A 9 1.35 7.26 -2.95
N VAL A 10 0.05 6.97 -2.90
CA VAL A 10 -0.51 5.73 -3.46
C VAL A 10 -0.26 5.65 -4.96
N GLN A 11 -0.60 6.69 -5.73
CA GLN A 11 -0.42 6.67 -7.20
C GLN A 11 1.04 6.49 -7.61
N GLN A 12 1.96 7.19 -6.96
CA GLN A 12 3.39 7.04 -7.23
C GLN A 12 3.91 5.67 -6.78
N GLY A 13 3.43 5.15 -5.65
CA GLY A 13 3.78 3.82 -5.15
C GLY A 13 3.37 2.71 -6.11
N LEU A 14 2.11 2.74 -6.57
CA LEU A 14 1.60 1.81 -7.57
C LEU A 14 2.34 1.92 -8.92
N THR A 15 2.70 3.14 -9.32
CA THR A 15 3.49 3.35 -10.54
C THR A 15 4.90 2.76 -10.40
N ALA A 16 5.56 2.98 -9.26
CA ALA A 16 6.87 2.40 -8.97
C ALA A 16 6.82 0.86 -8.98
N ALA A 17 5.76 0.26 -8.39
CA ALA A 17 5.56 -1.18 -8.40
C ALA A 17 5.43 -1.73 -9.83
N ARG A 18 4.65 -1.07 -10.69
CA ARG A 18 4.43 -1.46 -12.09
C ARG A 18 5.72 -1.44 -12.92
N VAL A 19 6.65 -0.54 -12.63
CA VAL A 19 7.94 -0.44 -13.34
C VAL A 19 9.06 -1.25 -12.68
N GLY A 20 8.75 -2.03 -11.63
CA GLY A 20 9.71 -2.90 -10.93
C GLY A 20 10.57 -2.20 -9.89
N ASP A 21 10.33 -0.93 -9.58
CA ASP A 21 11.01 -0.21 -8.49
C ASP A 21 10.31 -0.53 -7.15
N LEU A 22 10.44 -1.79 -6.71
CA LEU A 22 9.77 -2.33 -5.53
C LEU A 22 10.19 -1.61 -4.24
N GLU A 23 11.47 -1.25 -4.16
CA GLU A 23 12.06 -0.46 -3.08
C GLU A 23 11.34 0.88 -2.90
N ARG A 24 11.18 1.65 -3.98
CA ARG A 24 10.47 2.93 -3.94
C ARG A 24 8.98 2.73 -3.70
N ALA A 25 8.38 1.73 -4.33
CA ALA A 25 6.97 1.40 -4.14
C ALA A 25 6.66 1.15 -2.66
N ARG A 26 7.44 0.27 -2.02
CA ARG A 26 7.30 -0.06 -0.60
C ARG A 26 7.39 1.19 0.26
N ARG A 27 8.40 2.05 0.06
CA ARG A 27 8.56 3.30 0.84
C ARG A 27 7.33 4.21 0.73
N LEU A 28 6.84 4.43 -0.49
CA LEU A 28 5.70 5.32 -0.74
C LEU A 28 4.40 4.76 -0.17
N LEU A 29 4.15 3.46 -0.34
CA LEU A 29 2.95 2.79 0.13
C LEU A 29 2.94 2.66 1.66
N THR A 30 4.08 2.39 2.30
CA THR A 30 4.20 2.42 3.77
C THR A 30 3.90 3.81 4.34
N GLU A 31 4.36 4.89 3.69
CA GLU A 31 4.01 6.24 4.14
C GLU A 31 2.51 6.53 3.93
N ALA A 32 1.92 6.08 2.81
CA ALA A 32 0.49 6.21 2.56
C ALA A 32 -0.36 5.49 3.62
N THR A 33 0.00 4.26 4.00
CA THR A 33 -0.73 3.51 5.04
C THR A 33 -0.60 4.15 6.42
N ARG A 34 0.55 4.77 6.73
CA ARG A 34 0.73 5.55 7.96
C ARG A 34 -0.11 6.82 7.99
N ARG A 35 -0.24 7.53 6.87
CA ARG A 35 -1.04 8.77 6.77
C ARG A 35 -2.54 8.49 6.71
N SER A 36 -2.94 7.39 6.09
CA SER A 36 -4.33 6.96 6.00
C SER A 36 -4.44 5.46 6.26
N PRO A 37 -4.59 5.06 7.54
CA PRO A 37 -4.69 3.66 7.91
C PRO A 37 -5.92 2.93 7.34
N THR A 38 -6.92 3.66 6.86
CA THR A 38 -8.15 3.14 6.25
C THR A 38 -8.10 3.14 4.72
N ASN A 39 -6.96 3.46 4.10
CA ASN A 39 -6.85 3.46 2.64
C ASN A 39 -6.56 2.04 2.13
N VAL A 40 -7.57 1.42 1.54
CA VAL A 40 -7.50 0.05 1.00
C VAL A 40 -6.44 -0.07 -0.10
N ASP A 41 -6.39 0.86 -1.05
CA ASP A 41 -5.42 0.84 -2.17
C ASP A 41 -3.97 0.87 -1.68
N ALA A 42 -3.68 1.63 -0.62
CA ALA A 42 -2.36 1.71 -0.03
C ALA A 42 -1.93 0.36 0.56
N TRP A 43 -2.84 -0.33 1.26
CA TRP A 43 -2.56 -1.63 1.86
C TRP A 43 -2.46 -2.74 0.82
N LEU A 44 -3.36 -2.79 -0.18
CA LEU A 44 -3.28 -3.74 -1.30
C LEU A 44 -2.00 -3.53 -2.11
N GLY A 45 -1.67 -2.28 -2.42
CA GLY A 45 -0.42 -1.94 -3.07
C GLY A 45 0.80 -2.40 -2.26
N LEU A 46 0.79 -2.17 -0.95
CA LEU A 46 1.88 -2.59 -0.07
C LEU A 46 2.02 -4.13 -0.03
N ALA A 47 0.90 -4.85 0.06
CA ALA A 47 0.88 -6.32 0.01
C ALA A 47 1.52 -6.86 -1.28
N GLY A 48 1.37 -6.15 -2.40
CA GLY A 48 1.95 -6.50 -3.68
C GLY A 48 3.48 -6.36 -3.75
N VAL A 49 4.10 -5.56 -2.88
CA VAL A 49 5.54 -5.21 -2.97
C VAL A 49 6.38 -5.63 -1.78
N VAL A 50 5.77 -6.04 -0.66
CA VAL A 50 6.50 -6.64 0.46
C VAL A 50 6.92 -8.08 0.14
N GLU A 51 8.04 -8.52 0.72
CA GLU A 51 8.66 -9.81 0.39
C GLU A 51 8.16 -10.93 1.31
N SER A 52 7.98 -10.64 2.60
CA SER A 52 7.60 -11.67 3.57
C SER A 52 6.11 -12.00 3.52
N LEU A 53 5.79 -13.29 3.69
CA LEU A 53 4.39 -13.72 3.79
C LEU A 53 3.67 -13.15 5.01
N GLU A 54 4.42 -12.88 6.08
CA GLU A 54 3.91 -12.26 7.30
C GLU A 54 3.45 -10.82 7.03
N GLU A 55 4.29 -9.98 6.42
CA GLU A 55 3.91 -8.61 6.05
C GLU A 55 2.75 -8.58 5.04
N LYS A 56 2.73 -9.50 4.06
CA LYS A 56 1.59 -9.61 3.14
C LYS A 56 0.30 -9.89 3.89
N ARG A 57 0.33 -10.85 4.80
CA ARG A 57 -0.84 -11.22 5.61
C ARG A 57 -1.29 -10.06 6.50
N GLU A 58 -0.37 -9.32 7.08
CA GLU A 58 -0.70 -8.11 7.84
C GLU A 58 -1.41 -7.07 6.98
N CYS A 59 -0.93 -6.82 5.75
CA CYS A 59 -1.55 -5.89 4.84
C CYS A 59 -2.98 -6.32 4.48
N PHE A 60 -3.20 -7.58 4.13
CA PHE A 60 -4.55 -8.09 3.81
C PHE A 60 -5.48 -8.08 5.02
N ASN A 61 -4.98 -8.42 6.21
CA ASN A 61 -5.76 -8.27 7.45
C ASN A 61 -6.20 -6.82 7.68
N ARG A 62 -5.37 -5.84 7.32
CA ARG A 62 -5.76 -4.42 7.39
C ARG A 62 -6.83 -4.06 6.37
N VAL A 63 -6.75 -4.60 5.15
CA VAL A 63 -7.81 -4.43 4.13
C VAL A 63 -9.13 -4.99 4.65
N LEU A 64 -9.15 -6.26 5.09
CA LEU A 64 -10.36 -6.91 5.60
C LEU A 64 -10.93 -6.27 6.88
N ALA A 65 -10.10 -5.58 7.66
CA ALA A 65 -10.57 -4.82 8.82
C ALA A 65 -11.29 -3.51 8.43
N VAL A 66 -10.98 -2.96 7.25
CA VAL A 66 -11.58 -1.72 6.72
C VAL A 66 -12.77 -2.04 5.80
N ASP A 67 -12.60 -3.04 4.94
CA ASP A 67 -13.56 -3.52 3.95
C ASP A 67 -13.61 -5.05 4.03
N PRO A 68 -14.49 -5.61 4.90
CA PRO A 68 -14.56 -7.06 5.14
C PRO A 68 -14.95 -7.91 3.94
N ASP A 69 -15.59 -7.32 2.92
CA ASP A 69 -16.05 -7.99 1.72
C ASP A 69 -15.09 -7.81 0.53
N ASN A 70 -13.89 -7.26 0.78
CA ASN A 70 -12.91 -7.00 -0.26
C ASN A 70 -12.35 -8.31 -0.84
N GLY A 71 -12.78 -8.66 -2.06
CA GLY A 71 -12.36 -9.89 -2.72
C GLY A 71 -10.92 -9.90 -3.26
N GLU A 72 -10.18 -8.80 -3.17
CA GLU A 72 -8.76 -8.75 -3.53
C GLU A 72 -7.83 -9.14 -2.37
N ALA A 73 -8.33 -9.12 -1.14
CA ALA A 73 -7.58 -9.47 0.09
C ALA A 73 -7.76 -10.94 0.50
#